data_AF-A0A9D0BVU6-F1
#
_entry.id   AF-A0A9D0BVU6-F1
#
_cell.length_a   1.000
_cell.length_b   1.000
_cell.length_c   1.000
_cell.angle_alpha   90.00
_cell.angle_beta   90.00
_cell.angle_gamma   90.00
#
_symmetry.space_group_name_H-M   'P 1'
#
loop_
_entity.id
_entity.type
_entity.pdbx_description
1 polymer ?
#
loop_
_entity_poly.entity_id
_entity_poly.type
_entity_poly.pdbx_seq_one_letter_code
_entity_poly.pdbx_strand_id
1 'polypeptide(L)'
;MNLPLEPFRIKTVEPIHLVDRQTREKLIREAGFNVFRIPAESIFIDLLTDSGTSAMSDYQWAGIMMGDESYAGSRNFYHLQETVKQIMGFEFLLPTHQGRAAENILFSTVLKKGDVVPNNIHFDTTRANVEYIGATALDCVIDEGLHPEVEHP
;
A
#
# COMPACT_ATOMS: atom_id res chain seq x y z
N MET A 1 0.88 -23.69 -18.53
CA MET A 1 0.57 -24.29 -17.22
C MET A 1 -0.42 -23.36 -16.54
N ASN A 2 -1.58 -23.84 -16.10
CA ASN A 2 -2.66 -22.94 -15.66
C ASN A 2 -2.48 -22.41 -14.22
N LEU A 3 -1.46 -22.89 -13.48
CA LEU A 3 -0.98 -22.28 -12.23
C LEU A 3 0.55 -22.37 -12.22
N PRO A 4 1.29 -21.24 -12.17
CA PRO A 4 2.74 -21.26 -12.08
C PRO A 4 3.18 -21.73 -10.68
N LEU A 5 4.35 -22.37 -10.61
CA LEU A 5 5.02 -22.63 -9.33
C LEU A 5 5.59 -21.31 -8.78
N GLU A 6 5.66 -21.18 -7.46
CA GLU A 6 6.28 -20.03 -6.82
C GLU A 6 7.74 -19.91 -7.26
N PRO A 7 8.17 -18.77 -7.85
CA PRO A 7 9.55 -18.58 -8.31
C PRO A 7 10.49 -18.21 -7.15
N PHE A 8 10.19 -18.68 -5.94
CA PHE A 8 10.93 -18.45 -4.70
C PHE A 8 10.74 -19.64 -3.76
N ARG A 9 11.55 -19.70 -2.70
CA ARG A 9 11.42 -20.68 -1.62
C ARG A 9 11.34 -19.97 -0.28
N ILE A 10 10.64 -20.59 0.67
CA ILE A 10 10.48 -20.06 2.02
C ILE A 10 11.84 -20.04 2.73
N LYS A 11 12.23 -18.86 3.25
CA LYS A 11 13.46 -18.67 4.05
C LYS A 11 13.18 -18.70 5.55
N THR A 12 12.09 -18.06 5.96
CA THR A 12 11.60 -17.97 7.34
C THR A 12 10.08 -18.09 7.32
N VAL A 13 9.48 -18.46 8.45
CA VAL A 13 8.02 -18.55 8.63
C VAL A 13 7.57 -17.71 9.82
N GLU A 14 6.35 -17.18 9.74
CA GLU A 14 5.64 -16.59 10.87
C GLU A 14 4.60 -17.61 11.38
N PRO A 15 4.61 -17.97 12.68
CA PRO A 15 3.63 -18.90 13.22
C PRO A 15 2.20 -18.34 13.15
N ILE A 16 1.26 -19.14 12.65
CA ILE A 16 -0.16 -18.82 12.64
C ILE A 16 -0.95 -19.84 13.45
N HIS A 17 -2.04 -19.40 14.08
CA HIS A 17 -2.89 -20.25 14.91
C HIS A 17 -4.34 -20.21 14.44
N LEU A 18 -4.89 -21.39 14.12
CA LEU A 18 -6.30 -21.52 13.83
C LEU A 18 -7.07 -21.71 15.14
N VAL A 19 -7.60 -20.61 15.67
CA VAL A 19 -8.56 -20.66 16.80
C VAL A 19 -9.82 -21.43 16.39
N ASP A 20 -10.48 -22.09 17.34
CA ASP A 20 -11.69 -22.86 17.06
C ASP A 20 -12.88 -21.96 16.65
N ARG A 21 -13.92 -22.58 16.09
CA ARG A 21 -15.08 -21.87 15.58
C ARG A 21 -15.83 -21.09 16.66
N GLN A 22 -15.99 -21.64 17.88
CA GLN A 22 -16.72 -20.98 18.95
C GLN A 22 -16.01 -19.71 19.40
N THR A 23 -14.67 -19.77 19.48
CA THR A 23 -13.83 -18.60 19.75
C THR A 23 -13.99 -17.52 18.68
N ARG A 24 -13.97 -17.88 17.38
CA ARG A 24 -14.22 -16.91 16.30
C ARG A 24 -15.60 -16.27 16.38
N GLU A 25 -16.64 -17.06 16.66
CA GLU A 25 -18.03 -16.58 16.79
C GLU A 25 -18.19 -15.61 17.97
N LYS A 26 -17.47 -15.84 19.08
CA LYS A 26 -17.42 -14.91 20.20
C LYS A 26 -16.72 -13.61 19.81
N LEU A 27 -15.52 -13.70 19.23
CA LEU A 27 -14.70 -12.55 18.85
C LEU A 27 -15.40 -11.62 17.86
N ILE A 28 -16.04 -12.16 16.82
CA ILE A 28 -16.75 -11.34 15.83
C ILE A 28 -17.96 -10.61 16.45
N ARG A 29 -18.64 -11.23 17.44
CA ARG A 29 -19.74 -10.56 18.18
C ARG A 29 -19.22 -9.45 19.08
N GLU A 30 -18.14 -9.68 19.82
CA GLU A 30 -17.50 -8.67 20.67
C GLU A 30 -16.94 -7.50 19.86
N ALA A 31 -16.43 -7.78 18.65
CA ALA A 31 -16.01 -6.78 17.68
C ALA A 31 -17.19 -5.98 17.08
N GLY A 32 -18.44 -6.37 17.34
CA GLY A 32 -19.63 -5.77 16.74
C GLY A 32 -19.74 -6.03 15.24
N PHE A 33 -19.32 -7.23 14.81
CA PHE A 33 -19.24 -7.66 13.42
C PHE A 33 -18.30 -6.82 12.53
N ASN A 34 -17.40 -6.03 13.14
CA ASN A 34 -16.37 -5.28 12.43
C ASN A 34 -15.01 -5.99 12.51
N VAL A 35 -14.54 -6.55 11.41
CA VAL A 35 -13.27 -7.30 11.35
C VAL A 35 -12.04 -6.46 11.69
N PHE A 36 -12.08 -5.13 11.50
CA PHE A 36 -11.01 -4.22 11.93
C PHE A 36 -10.76 -4.21 13.44
N ARG A 37 -11.71 -4.73 14.23
CA ARG A 37 -11.63 -4.77 15.69
C ARG A 37 -11.24 -6.15 16.23
N ILE A 38 -10.99 -7.12 15.35
CA ILE A 38 -10.53 -8.45 15.75
C ILE A 38 -9.01 -8.41 15.99
N PRO A 39 -8.51 -8.95 17.12
CA PRO A 39 -7.07 -9.08 17.33
C PRO A 39 -6.40 -9.92 16.24
N ALA A 40 -5.29 -9.41 15.67
CA ALA A 40 -4.59 -10.08 14.57
C ALA A 40 -4.13 -11.51 14.93
N GLU A 41 -3.74 -11.76 16.18
CA GLU A 41 -3.35 -13.10 16.67
C GLU A 41 -4.46 -14.16 16.57
N SER A 42 -5.73 -13.72 16.42
CA SER A 42 -6.88 -14.60 16.24
C SER A 42 -7.25 -14.80 14.76
N ILE A 43 -6.53 -14.17 13.83
CA ILE A 43 -6.73 -14.27 12.39
C ILE A 43 -5.77 -15.33 11.84
N PHE A 44 -6.32 -16.34 11.17
CA PHE A 44 -5.51 -17.43 10.59
C PHE A 44 -4.89 -17.05 9.24
N ILE A 45 -5.68 -16.40 8.38
CA ILE A 45 -5.23 -15.85 7.09
C ILE A 45 -5.78 -14.41 7.04
N ASP A 46 -4.87 -13.44 7.03
CA ASP A 46 -5.23 -12.03 6.97
C ASP A 46 -5.18 -11.52 5.52
N LEU A 47 -6.36 -11.19 4.98
CA LEU A 47 -6.54 -10.64 3.63
C LEU A 47 -7.12 -9.22 3.70
N LEU A 48 -6.98 -8.53 4.84
CA LEU A 48 -7.56 -7.20 5.05
C LEU A 48 -6.96 -6.17 4.09
N THR A 49 -5.66 -6.26 3.83
CA THR A 49 -4.93 -5.35 2.93
C THR A 49 -3.62 -5.99 2.46
N ASP A 50 -3.19 -5.59 1.27
CA ASP A 50 -1.84 -5.83 0.72
C ASP A 50 -0.83 -4.74 1.12
N SER A 51 -1.28 -3.69 1.82
CA SER A 51 -0.45 -2.55 2.20
C SER A 51 0.43 -2.86 3.40
N GLY A 52 1.72 -3.07 3.15
CA GLY A 52 2.72 -3.29 4.21
C GLY A 52 2.72 -4.70 4.81
N THR A 53 1.99 -5.64 4.21
CA THR A 53 1.84 -7.04 4.67
C THR A 53 2.67 -8.05 3.88
N SER A 54 3.55 -7.57 2.98
CA SER A 54 4.41 -8.41 2.16
C SER A 54 5.55 -9.09 2.93
N ALA A 55 5.91 -10.31 2.53
CA ALA A 55 7.13 -10.97 3.00
C ALA A 55 8.36 -10.45 2.23
N MET A 56 9.35 -9.91 2.96
CA MET A 56 10.62 -9.48 2.38
C MET A 56 11.55 -10.67 2.07
N SER A 57 12.33 -10.55 1.00
CA SER A 57 13.42 -11.45 0.64
C SER A 57 14.59 -11.39 1.63
N ASP A 58 15.48 -12.38 1.57
CA ASP A 58 16.70 -12.37 2.37
C ASP A 58 17.68 -11.24 2.00
N TYR A 59 17.71 -10.82 0.73
CA TYR A 59 18.46 -9.62 0.31
C TYR A 59 17.92 -8.34 0.96
N GLN A 60 16.60 -8.19 1.10
CA GLN A 60 16.00 -7.04 1.78
C GLN A 60 16.33 -7.05 3.28
N TRP A 61 16.25 -8.21 3.94
CA TRP A 61 16.71 -8.34 5.33
C TRP A 61 18.20 -8.02 5.51
N ALA A 62 19.06 -8.44 4.56
CA ALA A 62 20.47 -8.04 4.56
C ALA A 62 20.61 -6.52 4.40
N GLY A 63 19.80 -5.88 3.55
CA GLY A 63 19.75 -4.43 3.41
C GLY A 63 19.36 -3.70 4.70
N ILE A 64 18.40 -4.23 5.46
CA ILE A 64 18.00 -3.68 6.77
C ILE A 64 19.19 -3.66 7.74
N MET A 65 20.01 -4.71 7.74
CA MET A 65 21.21 -4.78 8.62
C MET A 65 22.32 -3.80 8.21
N MET A 66 22.18 -3.15 7.05
CA MET A 66 23.15 -2.21 6.47
C MET A 66 22.61 -0.78 6.43
N GLY A 67 21.66 -0.45 7.31
CA GLY A 67 21.11 0.90 7.48
C GLY A 67 22.20 1.93 7.83
N ASP A 68 22.26 2.99 7.04
CA ASP A 68 23.01 4.21 7.28
C ASP A 68 22.04 5.27 7.83
N GLU A 69 21.96 5.33 9.15
CA GLU A 69 21.04 6.18 9.92
C GLU A 69 21.50 7.64 10.02
N SER A 70 22.36 8.08 9.10
CA SER A 70 22.81 9.46 9.02
C SER A 70 21.65 10.40 8.67
N TYR A 71 21.51 11.49 9.44
CA TYR A 71 20.43 12.47 9.28
C TYR A 71 20.41 13.15 7.90
N ALA A 72 21.57 13.34 7.27
CA ALA A 72 21.69 13.89 5.92
C ALA A 72 22.77 13.11 5.14
N GLY A 73 22.53 12.89 3.85
CA GLY A 73 23.48 12.21 2.98
C GLY A 73 23.62 10.70 3.22
N SER A 74 22.58 10.04 3.74
CA SER A 74 22.55 8.58 3.91
C SER A 74 22.84 7.85 2.59
N ARG A 75 23.72 6.85 2.64
CA ARG A 75 23.99 5.97 1.48
C ARG A 75 22.74 5.26 0.99
N ASN A 76 21.80 4.91 1.87
CA ASN A 76 20.57 4.23 1.47
C ASN A 76 19.63 5.16 0.67
N PHE A 77 19.64 6.47 0.94
CA PHE A 77 18.90 7.44 0.13
C PHE A 77 19.43 7.49 -1.30
N TYR A 78 20.76 7.58 -1.49
CA TYR A 78 21.33 7.60 -2.84
C TYR A 78 21.06 6.29 -3.60
N HIS A 79 21.10 5.14 -2.92
CA HIS A 79 20.72 3.86 -3.51
C HIS A 79 19.24 3.85 -3.95
N LEU A 80 18.32 4.36 -3.12
CA LEU A 80 16.91 4.51 -3.48
C LEU A 80 16.72 5.44 -4.68
N GLN A 81 17.37 6.61 -4.67
CA GLN A 81 17.30 7.60 -5.75
C GLN A 81 17.75 7.01 -7.09
N GLU A 82 18.91 6.36 -7.10
CA GLU A 82 19.45 5.74 -8.32
C GLU A 82 18.53 4.63 -8.82
N THR A 83 18.01 3.79 -7.91
CA THR A 83 17.08 2.71 -8.27
C THR A 83 15.79 3.26 -8.89
N VAL A 84 15.18 4.28 -8.29
CA VAL A 84 13.97 4.92 -8.83
C VAL A 84 14.26 5.54 -10.20
N LYS A 85 15.40 6.21 -10.37
CA LYS A 85 15.80 6.77 -11.66
C LYS A 85 15.97 5.69 -12.72
N GLN A 86 16.60 4.57 -12.39
CA GLN A 86 16.80 3.46 -13.33
C GLN A 86 15.50 2.78 -13.76
N ILE A 87 14.55 2.60 -12.84
CA ILE A 87 13.29 1.90 -13.10
C ILE A 87 12.24 2.83 -13.71
N MET A 88 12.09 4.03 -13.16
CA MET A 88 10.99 4.97 -13.49
C MET A 88 11.44 6.15 -14.34
N GLY A 89 12.74 6.45 -14.44
CA GLY A 89 13.26 7.55 -15.27
C GLY A 89 13.14 8.95 -14.66
N PHE A 90 12.65 9.11 -13.44
CA PHE A 90 12.52 10.43 -12.80
C PHE A 90 13.87 11.00 -12.37
N GLU A 91 14.10 12.28 -12.67
CA GLU A 91 15.33 12.99 -12.30
C GLU A 91 15.41 13.29 -10.80
N PHE A 92 14.27 13.67 -10.19
CA PHE A 92 14.19 14.06 -8.79
C PHE A 92 13.37 13.05 -7.99
N LEU A 93 13.80 12.81 -6.75
CA LEU A 93 13.09 11.97 -5.78
C LEU A 93 13.01 12.69 -4.44
N LEU A 94 11.81 12.72 -3.87
CA LEU A 94 11.56 13.11 -2.48
C LEU A 94 10.97 11.91 -1.72
N PRO A 95 11.72 11.26 -0.83
CA PRO A 95 11.21 10.11 -0.08
C PRO A 95 10.17 10.56 0.93
N THR A 96 9.14 9.75 1.12
CA THR A 96 8.12 9.94 2.17
C THR A 96 7.93 8.61 2.89
N HIS A 97 7.29 8.65 4.07
CA HIS A 97 7.09 7.42 4.84
C HIS A 97 6.11 6.44 4.15
N GLN A 98 5.15 6.94 3.37
CA GLN A 98 4.25 6.14 2.53
C GLN A 98 3.47 7.01 1.52
N GLY A 99 2.65 6.39 0.68
CA GLY A 99 1.92 7.03 -0.43
C GLY A 99 1.13 8.29 -0.04
N ARG A 100 0.30 8.25 1.00
CA ARG A 100 -0.55 9.40 1.38
C ARG A 100 0.21 10.69 1.73
N ALA A 101 1.45 10.57 2.18
CA ALA A 101 2.29 11.74 2.46
C ALA A 101 2.88 12.33 1.18
N ALA A 102 3.24 11.48 0.21
CA ALA A 102 3.61 11.95 -1.13
C ALA A 102 2.43 12.66 -1.80
N GLU A 103 1.21 12.11 -1.69
CA GLU A 103 -0.03 12.74 -2.18
C GLU A 103 -0.24 14.12 -1.56
N ASN A 104 -0.10 14.22 -0.23
CA ASN A 104 -0.26 15.47 0.49
C ASN A 104 0.70 16.55 -0.02
N ILE A 105 2.00 16.23 -0.09
CA ILE A 105 3.03 17.16 -0.57
C ILE A 105 2.75 17.58 -2.02
N LEU A 106 2.42 16.63 -2.88
CA LEU A 106 2.13 16.92 -4.29
C LEU A 106 0.95 17.88 -4.41
N PHE A 107 -0.21 17.50 -3.87
CA PHE A 107 -1.45 18.26 -4.04
C PHE A 107 -1.43 19.61 -3.32
N SER A 108 -0.83 19.71 -2.14
CA SER A 108 -0.67 21.00 -1.46
C SER A 108 0.27 21.96 -2.19
N THR A 109 1.17 21.42 -3.02
CA THR A 109 2.13 22.23 -3.79
C THR A 109 1.56 22.70 -5.12
N VAL A 110 0.80 21.84 -5.81
CA VAL A 110 0.39 22.10 -7.20
C VAL A 110 -1.05 22.56 -7.35
N LEU A 111 -1.95 22.23 -6.42
CA LEU A 111 -3.37 22.55 -6.53
C LEU A 111 -3.74 23.84 -5.80
N LYS A 112 -4.84 24.44 -6.25
CA LYS A 112 -5.54 25.55 -5.62
C LYS A 112 -7.03 25.24 -5.51
N LYS A 113 -7.71 25.96 -4.61
CA LYS A 113 -9.16 25.86 -4.46
C LYS A 113 -9.86 26.11 -5.80
N GLY A 114 -10.78 25.22 -6.17
CA GLY A 114 -11.53 25.29 -7.42
C GLY A 114 -10.89 24.56 -8.60
N ASP A 115 -9.65 24.07 -8.47
CA ASP A 115 -9.06 23.19 -9.47
C ASP A 115 -9.85 21.88 -9.60
N VAL A 116 -9.72 21.21 -10.75
CA VAL A 116 -10.34 19.91 -11.02
C VAL A 116 -9.26 18.90 -11.37
N VAL A 117 -9.24 17.76 -10.67
CA VAL A 117 -8.30 16.68 -10.89
C VAL A 117 -9.06 15.50 -11.49
N PRO A 118 -8.94 15.24 -12.80
CA PRO A 118 -9.52 14.06 -13.43
C PRO A 118 -8.68 12.82 -13.12
N ASN A 119 -9.31 11.69 -12.85
CA ASN A 119 -8.63 10.41 -12.68
C ASN A 119 -9.51 9.25 -13.17
N ASN A 120 -8.90 8.13 -13.54
CA ASN A 120 -9.65 6.92 -13.93
C ASN A 120 -10.37 6.25 -12.76
N ILE A 121 -9.98 6.56 -11.52
CA ILE A 121 -10.76 6.53 -10.28
C ILE A 121 -9.83 7.04 -9.17
N HIS A 122 -10.33 7.83 -8.22
CA HIS A 122 -9.50 8.22 -7.08
C HIS A 122 -9.53 7.16 -5.98
N PHE A 123 -8.34 6.77 -5.50
CA PHE A 123 -8.22 6.05 -4.25
C PHE A 123 -8.59 6.96 -3.06
N ASP A 124 -9.02 6.36 -1.94
CA ASP A 124 -9.60 7.06 -0.79
C ASP A 124 -8.74 8.24 -0.30
N THR A 125 -7.44 8.00 -0.07
CA THR A 125 -6.54 9.05 0.43
C THR A 125 -6.16 10.07 -0.65
N THR A 126 -6.12 9.65 -1.91
CA THR A 126 -5.87 10.56 -3.04
C THR A 126 -7.02 11.57 -3.15
N ARG A 127 -8.28 11.09 -3.17
CA ARG A 127 -9.48 11.95 -3.17
C ARG A 127 -9.47 12.89 -1.98
N ALA A 128 -9.24 12.35 -0.78
CA ALA A 128 -9.23 13.14 0.45
C ALA A 128 -8.20 14.28 0.40
N ASN A 129 -6.98 14.03 -0.10
CA ASN A 129 -5.97 15.08 -0.22
C ASN A 129 -6.34 16.14 -1.27
N VAL A 130 -6.95 15.76 -2.39
CA VAL A 130 -7.43 16.72 -3.40
C VAL A 130 -8.54 17.61 -2.84
N GLU A 131 -9.57 16.99 -2.25
CA GLU A 131 -10.75 17.71 -1.74
C GLU A 131 -10.43 18.56 -0.51
N TYR A 132 -9.44 18.17 0.30
CA TYR A 132 -8.94 18.97 1.42
C TYR A 132 -8.42 20.35 0.98
N ILE A 133 -7.84 20.47 -0.23
CA ILE A 133 -7.41 21.76 -0.81
C ILE A 133 -8.61 22.59 -1.31
N GLY A 134 -9.81 22.00 -1.36
CA GLY A 134 -10.99 22.58 -1.98
C GLY A 134 -10.99 22.48 -3.51
N ALA A 135 -10.21 21.54 -4.05
CA ALA A 135 -10.28 21.13 -5.45
C ALA A 135 -11.33 20.00 -5.61
N THR A 136 -11.74 19.72 -6.85
CA THR A 136 -12.70 18.66 -7.18
C THR A 136 -11.96 17.43 -7.70
N ALA A 137 -12.10 16.30 -7.02
CA ALA A 137 -11.67 15.00 -7.51
C ALA A 137 -12.75 14.41 -8.44
N LEU A 138 -12.50 14.46 -9.75
CA LEU A 138 -13.42 14.01 -10.79
C LEU A 138 -13.04 12.60 -11.26
N ASP A 139 -13.91 11.63 -11.01
CA ASP A 139 -13.74 10.27 -11.54
C ASP A 139 -14.25 10.21 -12.98
N CYS A 140 -13.38 9.75 -13.87
CA CYS A 140 -13.61 9.58 -15.31
C CYS A 140 -13.54 8.10 -15.70
N VAL A 141 -13.93 7.21 -14.79
CA VAL A 141 -13.99 5.76 -15.02
C VAL A 141 -15.05 5.46 -16.09
N ILE A 142 -14.79 4.49 -16.98
CA ILE A 142 -15.80 3.93 -17.87
C ILE A 142 -16.72 2.98 -17.10
N ASP A 143 -17.89 2.67 -17.66
CA ASP A 143 -18.87 1.80 -16.99
C ASP A 143 -18.27 0.43 -16.67
N GLU A 144 -17.51 -0.18 -17.58
CA GLU A 144 -16.84 -1.47 -17.38
C GLU A 144 -15.80 -1.43 -16.25
N GLY A 145 -15.20 -0.28 -15.96
CA GLY A 145 -14.24 -0.11 -14.88
C GLY A 145 -14.86 -0.22 -13.48
N LEU A 146 -16.20 -0.24 -13.39
CA LEU A 146 -16.94 -0.50 -12.15
C LEU A 146 -17.22 -1.99 -11.92
N HIS A 147 -16.87 -2.85 -12.89
CA HIS A 147 -17.17 -4.28 -12.90
C HIS A 147 -15.88 -5.11 -12.92
N PRO A 148 -15.30 -5.46 -11.76
CA PRO A 148 -14.01 -6.15 -11.67
C PRO A 148 -13.99 -7.55 -12.31
N GLU A 149 -15.15 -8.16 -12.53
CA GLU A 149 -15.32 -9.44 -13.22
C GLU A 149 -15.29 -9.34 -14.75
N VAL A 150 -15.40 -8.13 -15.32
CA VAL A 150 -15.47 -7.92 -16.77
C VAL A 150 -14.05 -7.76 -17.32
N GLU A 151 -13.67 -8.67 -18.21
CA GLU A 151 -12.53 -8.46 -19.11
C GLU A 151 -12.98 -7.58 -20.29
N HIS A 152 -12.64 -6.30 -20.24
CA HIS A 152 -12.84 -5.34 -21.31
C HIS A 152 -11.46 -4.74 -21.69
N PRO A 153 -11.28 -4.21 -22.91
CA PRO A 153 -10.22 -3.21 -23.10
C PRO A 153 -10.24 -2.11 -22.03
#